data_AF-A0A7W4B3G9-F1
#
_entry.id   AF-A0A7W4B3G9-F1
#
_cell.length_a   1.000
_cell.length_b   1.000
_cell.length_c   1.000
_cell.angle_alpha   90.00
_cell.angle_beta   90.00
_cell.angle_gamma   90.00
#
_symmetry.space_group_name_H-M   'P 1'
#
loop_
_entity.id
_entity.type
_entity.pdbx_description
1 polymer ?
#
loop_
_entity_poly.entity_id
_entity_poly.type
_entity_poly.pdbx_seq_one_letter_code
_entity_poly.pdbx_strand_id
1 'polypeptide(L)'
;DVLVELALDYPLPKVILEHRSLAKLKSTYTDKLPLMVNAITGRVHTSYHQANAATGRLSSSEPNLQNIPIRTEEGRRIRQAFIAPAGRKILAADYSQIELRIMAHLSQDEGLLTAFAEGKDIHKATAAEVFGVHFEEVTTEQRRRAKAVNFGLIYGMSAFGLA
;
A
#
# COMPACT_ATOMS: atom_id res chain seq x y z
N ASP A 1 10.32 9.55 10.73
CA ASP A 1 11.71 9.38 10.26
C ASP A 1 12.71 9.47 11.40
N VAL A 2 12.78 10.58 12.16
CA VAL A 2 13.72 10.72 13.30
C VAL A 2 13.71 9.55 14.30
N LEU A 3 12.53 9.14 14.80
CA LEU A 3 12.47 8.02 15.76
C LEU A 3 12.86 6.67 15.15
N VAL A 4 12.68 6.50 13.84
CA VAL A 4 13.02 5.25 13.14
C VAL A 4 14.53 5.12 13.02
N GLU A 5 15.22 6.22 12.73
CA GLU A 5 16.68 6.29 12.71
C GLU A 5 17.26 6.02 14.10
N LEU A 6 16.78 6.72 15.13
CA LEU A 6 17.24 6.53 16.51
C LEU A 6 16.94 5.14 17.08
N ALA A 7 15.91 4.44 16.56
CA ALA A 7 15.56 3.10 17.01
C ALA A 7 16.57 2.02 16.55
N LEU A 8 17.47 2.35 15.62
CA LEU A 8 18.57 1.47 15.22
C LEU A 8 19.59 1.33 16.35
N ASP A 9 19.84 2.43 17.07
CA ASP A 9 20.89 2.50 18.08
C ASP A 9 20.36 2.43 19.51
N TYR A 10 19.11 2.87 19.74
CA TYR A 10 18.57 3.06 21.08
C TYR A 10 17.28 2.25 21.34
N PRO A 11 17.18 1.54 22.49
CA PRO A 11 15.99 0.78 22.84
C PRO A 11 14.72 1.62 23.06
N LEU A 12 14.84 2.83 23.62
CA LEU A 12 13.69 3.65 23.99
C LEU A 12 12.88 4.14 22.76
N PRO A 13 13.48 4.71 21.69
CA PRO A 13 12.78 5.04 20.46
C PRO A 13 12.02 3.85 19.85
N LYS A 14 12.60 2.64 19.92
CA LYS A 14 11.93 1.41 19.44
C LYS A 14 10.64 1.13 20.22
N VAL A 15 10.68 1.17 21.55
CA VAL A 15 9.49 0.98 22.40
C VAL A 15 8.43 2.06 22.14
N ILE A 16 8.85 3.32 21.93
CA ILE A 16 7.93 4.40 21.59
C ILE A 16 7.22 4.15 20.25
N LEU A 17 7.94 3.68 19.24
CA LEU A 17 7.37 3.34 17.93
C LEU A 17 6.35 2.19 18.04
N GLU A 18 6.69 1.14 18.79
CA GLU A 18 5.80 0.01 19.06
C GLU A 18 4.52 0.47 19.76
N HIS A 19 4.66 1.25 20.84
CA HIS A 19 3.52 1.83 21.56
C HIS A 19 2.65 2.71 20.64
N ARG A 20 3.25 3.61 19.83
CA ARG A 20 2.52 4.46 18.90
C ARG A 20 1.73 3.65 17.88
N SER A 21 2.33 2.58 17.34
CA SER A 21 1.67 1.69 16.39
C SER A 21 0.44 1.02 17.04
N LEU A 22 0.63 0.38 18.19
CA LEU A 22 -0.45 -0.33 18.89
C LEU A 22 -1.55 0.61 19.38
N ALA A 23 -1.18 1.75 19.98
CA ALA A 23 -2.13 2.75 20.44
C ALA A 23 -2.94 3.33 19.27
N LYS A 24 -2.33 3.55 18.10
CA LYS A 24 -3.04 3.99 16.90
C LYS A 24 -4.03 2.93 16.43
N LEU A 25 -3.62 1.66 16.37
CA LEU A 25 -4.49 0.55 15.97
C LEU A 25 -5.70 0.42 16.91
N LYS A 26 -5.45 0.45 18.22
CA LYS A 26 -6.49 0.37 19.25
C LYS A 26 -7.49 1.52 19.14
N SER A 27 -7.00 2.75 19.23
CA SER A 27 -7.84 3.96 19.26
C SER A 27 -8.59 4.20 17.95
N THR A 28 -7.98 3.88 16.80
CA THR A 28 -8.58 4.17 15.50
C THR A 28 -9.56 3.08 15.05
N TYR A 29 -9.28 1.82 15.37
CA TYR A 29 -10.05 0.69 14.85
C TYR A 29 -10.72 -0.12 15.96
N THR A 30 -9.95 -0.71 16.86
CA THR A 30 -10.46 -1.69 17.84
C THR A 30 -11.51 -1.11 18.78
N ASP A 31 -11.27 0.09 19.31
CA ASP A 31 -12.22 0.75 20.23
C ASP A 31 -13.36 1.43 19.47
N LYS A 32 -13.04 2.04 18.31
CA LYS A 32 -13.97 2.95 17.63
C LYS A 32 -14.97 2.22 16.73
N LEU A 33 -14.55 1.21 15.96
CA LEU A 33 -15.44 0.53 15.01
C LEU A 33 -16.64 -0.16 15.66
N PRO A 34 -16.53 -0.84 16.81
CA PRO A 34 -17.69 -1.43 17.49
C PRO A 34 -18.75 -0.40 17.87
N LEU A 35 -18.32 0.82 18.24
CA LEU A 35 -19.23 1.92 18.59
C LEU A 35 -19.93 2.52 17.36
N MET A 36 -19.47 2.21 16.14
CA MET A 36 -20.02 2.70 14.88
C MET A 36 -20.92 1.67 14.18
N VAL A 37 -21.25 0.58 14.87
CA VAL A 37 -22.22 -0.40 14.36
C VAL A 37 -23.61 0.22 14.41
N ASN A 38 -24.28 0.27 13.25
CA ASN A 38 -25.65 0.74 13.17
C ASN A 38 -26.59 -0.24 13.90
N ALA A 39 -27.38 0.27 14.85
CA ALA A 39 -28.25 -0.53 15.72
C ALA A 39 -29.37 -1.28 14.97
N ILE A 40 -29.80 -0.77 13.81
CA ILE A 40 -30.87 -1.38 13.01
C ILE A 40 -30.31 -2.51 12.15
N THR A 41 -29.20 -2.26 11.44
CA THR A 41 -28.67 -3.24 10.48
C THR A 41 -27.66 -4.21 11.09
N GLY A 42 -27.09 -3.89 12.25
CA GLY A 42 -25.98 -4.65 12.86
C GLY A 42 -24.69 -4.61 12.03
N ARG A 43 -24.44 -3.52 11.29
CA ARG A 43 -23.30 -3.38 10.36
C ARG A 43 -22.63 -2.03 10.51
N VAL A 44 -21.36 -1.96 10.13
CA VAL A 44 -20.62 -0.70 9.95
C VAL A 44 -20.91 -0.18 8.55
N HIS A 45 -21.29 1.10 8.45
CA HIS A 45 -21.55 1.79 7.19
C HIS A 45 -20.50 2.89 7.01
N THR A 46 -19.90 2.97 5.83
CA THR A 46 -18.94 4.03 5.46
C THR A 46 -19.56 4.96 4.44
N SER A 47 -19.13 6.22 4.43
CA SER A 47 -19.52 7.19 3.41
C SER A 47 -18.42 7.30 2.36
N TYR A 48 -18.75 7.03 1.09
CA TYR A 48 -17.85 7.22 -0.04
C TYR A 48 -18.08 8.59 -0.69
N HIS A 49 -17.04 9.41 -0.71
CA HIS A 49 -17.08 10.74 -1.33
C HIS A 49 -16.48 10.70 -2.72
N GLN A 50 -17.24 11.17 -3.71
CA GLN A 50 -16.85 11.14 -5.12
C GLN A 50 -16.00 12.35 -5.55
N ALA A 51 -16.23 13.52 -4.94
CA ALA A 51 -15.66 14.79 -5.40
C ALA A 51 -14.61 15.40 -4.43
N ASN A 52 -13.99 14.56 -3.58
CA ASN A 52 -13.05 15.05 -2.56
C ASN A 52 -11.58 15.00 -2.99
N ALA A 53 -11.14 13.97 -3.73
CA ALA A 53 -9.74 13.85 -4.12
C ALA A 53 -9.48 14.57 -5.45
N ALA A 54 -8.42 15.39 -5.51
CA ALA A 54 -8.01 16.10 -6.74
C ALA A 54 -7.71 15.14 -7.91
N THR A 55 -7.33 13.90 -7.62
CA THR A 55 -7.02 12.87 -8.63
C THR A 55 -8.25 12.09 -9.12
N GLY A 56 -9.45 12.41 -8.63
CA GLY A 56 -10.68 11.69 -8.96
C GLY A 56 -10.87 10.36 -8.21
N ARG A 57 -9.98 10.02 -7.26
CA ARG A 57 -10.17 8.83 -6.39
C ARG A 57 -11.35 9.03 -5.43
N LEU A 58 -12.09 7.95 -5.15
CA LEU A 58 -13.02 7.92 -4.03
C LEU A 58 -12.26 8.08 -2.71
N SER A 59 -12.83 8.80 -1.76
CA SER A 59 -12.39 8.78 -0.36
C SER A 59 -13.48 8.22 0.54
N SER A 60 -13.11 7.76 1.74
CA SER A 60 -14.05 7.20 2.71
C SER A 60 -13.94 7.86 4.08
N SER A 61 -15.08 8.11 4.71
CA SER A 61 -15.16 8.63 6.07
C SER A 61 -16.29 7.97 6.87
N GLU A 62 -16.23 8.16 8.19
CA GLU A 62 -17.30 7.81 9.14
C GLU A 62 -17.85 6.36 9.03
N PRO A 63 -17.00 5.32 9.18
CA PRO A 63 -15.55 5.34 9.34
C PRO A 63 -14.82 5.23 8.00
N ASN A 64 -13.55 5.62 7.94
CA ASN A 64 -12.71 5.39 6.76
C ASN A 64 -12.37 3.89 6.66
N LEU A 65 -12.99 3.19 5.71
CA LEU A 65 -12.77 1.76 5.46
C LEU A 65 -11.76 1.48 4.33
N GLN A 66 -11.23 2.50 3.67
CA GLN A 66 -10.15 2.33 2.69
C GLN A 66 -8.80 2.07 3.38
N ASN A 67 -8.62 2.58 4.60
CA ASN A 67 -7.34 2.53 5.32
C ASN A 67 -7.25 1.42 6.38
N ILE A 68 -8.05 0.34 6.26
CA ILE A 68 -7.97 -0.79 7.21
C ILE A 68 -6.59 -1.45 7.14
N PRO A 69 -5.88 -1.59 8.27
CA PRO A 69 -4.50 -2.05 8.31
C PRO A 69 -4.35 -3.50 7.81
N ILE A 70 -3.18 -3.80 7.23
CA ILE A 70 -2.86 -5.14 6.67
C ILE A 70 -1.39 -5.55 6.81
N ARG A 71 -0.50 -4.57 7.05
CA ARG A 71 0.95 -4.80 7.00
C ARG A 71 1.46 -5.62 8.18
N THR A 72 1.08 -5.25 9.41
CA THR A 72 1.48 -5.94 10.64
C THR A 72 0.50 -7.04 11.01
N GLU A 73 0.93 -7.94 11.90
CA GLU A 73 0.08 -9.03 12.41
C GLU A 73 -1.18 -8.49 13.10
N GLU A 74 -1.05 -7.50 13.96
CA GLU A 74 -2.16 -6.86 14.66
C GLU A 74 -3.11 -6.17 13.68
N GLY A 75 -2.57 -5.55 12.63
CA GLY A 75 -3.35 -4.99 11.54
C GLY A 75 -4.18 -6.05 10.81
N ARG A 76 -3.58 -7.21 10.50
CA ARG A 76 -4.29 -8.35 9.89
C ARG A 76 -5.41 -8.87 10.79
N ARG A 77 -5.18 -8.94 12.11
CA ARG A 77 -6.20 -9.34 13.08
C ARG A 77 -7.40 -8.38 13.08
N ILE A 78 -7.16 -7.07 12.97
CA ILE A 78 -8.25 -6.09 12.80
C ILE A 78 -9.02 -6.34 11.50
N ARG A 79 -8.33 -6.59 10.39
CA ARG A 79 -8.98 -6.86 9.11
C ARG A 79 -9.82 -8.16 9.12
N GLN A 80 -9.41 -9.17 9.89
CA GLN A 80 -10.18 -10.41 10.07
C GLN A 80 -11.55 -10.19 10.73
N ALA A 81 -11.76 -9.08 11.44
CA ALA A 81 -13.07 -8.73 12.01
C ALA A 81 -14.12 -8.35 10.95
N PHE A 82 -13.71 -8.05 9.71
CA PHE A 82 -14.60 -7.77 8.60
C PHE A 82 -15.08 -9.08 7.97
N ILE A 83 -16.26 -9.54 8.39
CA ILE A 83 -16.80 -10.84 8.01
C ILE A 83 -18.04 -10.74 7.11
N ALA A 84 -18.24 -11.78 6.29
CA ALA A 84 -19.50 -11.97 5.59
C ALA A 84 -20.59 -12.45 6.56
N PRO A 85 -21.87 -12.13 6.30
CA PRO A 85 -22.97 -12.75 7.04
C PRO A 85 -23.06 -14.26 6.73
N ALA A 86 -23.78 -15.00 7.57
CA ALA A 86 -23.98 -16.44 7.41
C ALA A 86 -24.46 -16.80 6.00
N GLY A 87 -23.91 -17.90 5.45
CA GLY A 87 -24.22 -18.37 4.10
C GLY A 87 -23.60 -17.53 2.97
N ARG A 88 -22.79 -16.50 3.27
CA ARG A 88 -22.13 -15.66 2.25
C ARG A 88 -20.60 -15.67 2.43
N LYS A 89 -19.89 -15.20 1.40
CA LYS A 89 -18.43 -15.02 1.39
C LYS A 89 -18.08 -13.60 0.94
N ILE A 90 -16.92 -13.11 1.36
CA ILE A 90 -16.32 -11.87 0.82
C ILE A 90 -15.42 -12.27 -0.35
N LEU A 91 -15.60 -11.61 -1.48
CA LEU A 91 -14.67 -11.65 -2.61
C LEU A 91 -13.90 -10.34 -2.65
N ALA A 92 -12.57 -10.41 -2.67
CA ALA A 92 -11.69 -9.26 -2.86
C ALA A 92 -10.99 -9.40 -4.22
N ALA A 93 -11.02 -8.32 -5.00
CA ALA A 93 -10.33 -8.21 -6.27
C ALA A 93 -9.50 -6.92 -6.26
N ASP A 94 -8.23 -7.04 -6.65
CA ASP A 94 -7.26 -5.94 -6.71
C ASP A 94 -6.53 -6.03 -8.05
N TYR A 95 -6.34 -4.88 -8.71
CA TYR A 95 -5.65 -4.84 -9.98
C TYR A 95 -4.14 -5.00 -9.78
N SER A 96 -3.56 -6.02 -10.40
CA SER A 96 -2.11 -6.23 -10.36
C SER A 96 -1.35 -5.07 -11.00
N GLN A 97 -0.62 -4.32 -10.18
CA GLN A 97 0.29 -3.25 -10.60
C GLN A 97 -0.39 -2.17 -11.46
N ILE A 98 -1.62 -1.78 -11.13
CA ILE A 98 -2.46 -0.91 -11.97
C ILE A 98 -1.80 0.40 -12.38
N GLU A 99 -1.09 1.07 -11.47
CA GLU A 99 -0.43 2.35 -11.75
C GLU A 99 0.69 2.21 -12.77
N LEU A 100 1.45 1.12 -12.72
CA LEU A 100 2.51 0.82 -13.69
C LEU A 100 1.92 0.44 -15.06
N ARG A 101 0.78 -0.24 -15.08
CA ARG A 101 0.08 -0.56 -16.33
C ARG A 101 -0.47 0.69 -17.00
N ILE A 102 -1.05 1.60 -16.22
CA ILE A 102 -1.49 2.91 -16.71
C ILE A 102 -0.28 3.69 -17.23
N MET A 103 0.84 3.70 -16.50
CA MET A 103 2.07 4.34 -16.94
C MET A 103 2.56 3.77 -18.28
N ALA A 104 2.69 2.44 -18.42
CA ALA A 104 3.11 1.82 -19.68
C ALA A 104 2.20 2.22 -20.86
N HIS A 105 0.88 2.28 -20.61
CA HIS A 105 -0.09 2.73 -21.61
C HIS A 105 0.03 4.22 -21.93
N LEU A 106 0.32 5.09 -20.97
CA LEU A 106 0.44 6.53 -21.21
C LEU A 106 1.79 6.91 -21.83
N SER A 107 2.87 6.25 -21.42
CA SER A 107 4.22 6.51 -21.92
C SER A 107 4.50 5.84 -23.26
N GLN A 108 3.78 4.77 -23.60
CA GLN A 108 4.05 3.90 -24.75
C GLN A 108 5.48 3.34 -24.76
N ASP A 109 6.07 3.17 -23.57
CA ASP A 109 7.41 2.63 -23.42
C ASP A 109 7.46 1.15 -23.84
N GLU A 110 8.25 0.84 -24.87
CA GLU A 110 8.32 -0.51 -25.45
C GLU A 110 8.78 -1.56 -24.43
N GLY A 111 9.71 -1.18 -23.53
CA GLY A 111 10.22 -2.05 -22.47
C GLY A 111 9.14 -2.45 -21.48
N LEU A 112 8.39 -1.48 -20.95
CA LEU A 112 7.27 -1.70 -20.05
C LEU A 112 6.12 -2.45 -20.71
N LEU A 113 5.76 -2.08 -21.94
CA LEU A 113 4.70 -2.76 -22.70
C LEU A 113 5.05 -4.24 -22.92
N THR A 114 6.26 -4.53 -23.39
CA THR A 114 6.74 -5.90 -23.62
C THR A 114 6.80 -6.67 -22.31
N ALA A 115 7.34 -6.07 -21.25
CA ALA A 115 7.43 -6.73 -19.95
C ALA A 115 6.04 -7.08 -19.38
N PHE A 116 5.04 -6.23 -19.55
CA PHE A 116 3.66 -6.57 -19.17
C PHE A 116 3.01 -7.61 -20.07
N ALA A 117 3.25 -7.56 -21.39
CA ALA A 117 2.70 -8.51 -22.35
C ALA A 117 3.25 -9.94 -22.13
N GLU A 118 4.53 -10.04 -21.75
CA GLU A 118 5.21 -11.30 -21.48
C GLU A 118 5.07 -11.77 -20.01
N GLY A 119 4.39 -11.00 -19.16
CA GLY A 119 4.21 -11.33 -17.74
C GLY A 119 5.51 -11.29 -16.91
N LYS A 120 6.51 -10.53 -17.36
CA LYS A 120 7.78 -10.34 -16.66
C LYS A 120 7.61 -9.52 -15.38
N ASP A 121 8.53 -9.70 -14.44
CA ASP A 121 8.61 -8.82 -13.26
C ASP A 121 9.13 -7.44 -13.68
N ILE A 122 8.24 -6.45 -13.69
CA ILE A 122 8.53 -5.07 -14.09
C ILE A 122 9.67 -4.46 -13.28
N HIS A 123 9.74 -4.73 -11.98
CA HIS A 123 10.81 -4.16 -11.14
C HIS A 123 12.15 -4.80 -11.48
N LYS A 124 12.16 -6.10 -11.83
CA LYS A 124 13.36 -6.78 -12.32
C LYS A 124 13.75 -6.29 -13.71
N ALA A 125 12.79 -6.05 -14.60
CA ALA A 125 13.03 -5.48 -15.93
C ALA A 125 13.64 -4.08 -15.85
N THR A 126 13.04 -3.17 -15.07
CA THR A 126 13.62 -1.83 -14.84
C THR A 126 15.01 -1.93 -14.20
N ALA A 127 15.21 -2.82 -13.23
CA ALA A 127 16.52 -2.98 -12.60
C ALA A 127 17.57 -3.47 -13.60
N ALA A 128 17.25 -4.44 -14.47
CA ALA A 128 18.16 -4.93 -15.49
C ALA A 128 18.66 -3.78 -16.39
N GLU A 129 17.74 -2.91 -16.82
CA GLU A 129 18.04 -1.76 -17.65
C GLU A 129 18.86 -0.69 -16.90
N VAL A 130 18.42 -0.30 -15.70
CA VAL A 130 19.08 0.75 -14.89
C VAL A 130 20.49 0.34 -14.45
N PHE A 131 20.70 -0.92 -14.09
CA PHE A 131 21.99 -1.42 -13.62
C PHE A 131 22.84 -2.03 -14.75
N GLY A 132 22.31 -2.12 -15.97
CA GLY A 132 23.02 -2.70 -17.11
C GLY A 132 23.38 -4.19 -16.92
N VAL A 133 22.53 -4.95 -16.21
CA VAL A 133 22.75 -6.38 -15.92
C VAL A 133 21.72 -7.23 -16.65
N HIS A 134 22.01 -8.52 -16.87
CA HIS A 134 21.02 -9.41 -17.48
C HIS A 134 19.81 -9.59 -16.56
N PHE A 135 18.61 -9.76 -17.13
CA PHE A 135 17.37 -9.91 -16.35
C PHE A 135 17.46 -11.01 -15.29
N GLU A 136 18.17 -12.10 -15.57
CA GLU A 136 18.36 -13.20 -14.61
C GLU A 136 19.36 -12.91 -13.49
N GLU A 137 20.25 -11.95 -13.69
CA GLU A 137 21.31 -11.57 -12.74
C GLU A 137 20.85 -10.48 -11.77
N VAL A 138 19.66 -9.92 -11.97
CA VAL A 138 19.10 -8.90 -11.08
C VAL A 138 18.90 -9.47 -9.68
N THR A 139 19.63 -8.89 -8.75
CA THR A 139 19.56 -9.20 -7.32
C THR A 139 18.28 -8.66 -6.68
N THR A 140 17.89 -9.24 -5.54
CA THR A 140 16.76 -8.76 -4.73
C THR A 140 16.91 -7.29 -4.32
N GLU A 141 18.15 -6.85 -4.06
CA GLU A 141 18.43 -5.46 -3.69
C GLU A 141 18.22 -4.51 -4.87
N GLN A 142 18.75 -4.83 -6.05
CA GLN A 142 18.55 -4.05 -7.27
C GLN A 142 17.06 -3.93 -7.62
N ARG A 143 16.31 -5.04 -7.52
CA ARG A 143 14.85 -5.04 -7.71
C ARG A 143 14.15 -4.13 -6.70
N ARG A 144 14.57 -4.14 -5.43
CA ARG A 144 13.99 -3.27 -4.38
C ARG A 144 14.26 -1.80 -4.66
N ARG A 145 15.47 -1.44 -5.10
CA ARG A 145 15.82 -0.07 -5.50
C ARG A 145 15.01 0.37 -6.71
N ALA A 146 14.95 -0.44 -7.77
CA ALA A 146 14.16 -0.14 -8.97
C ALA A 146 12.66 -0.01 -8.67
N LYS A 147 12.12 -0.78 -7.71
CA LYS A 147 10.76 -0.56 -7.22
C LYS A 147 10.57 0.84 -6.63
N ALA A 148 11.48 1.30 -5.78
CA ALA A 148 11.40 2.65 -5.21
C ALA A 148 11.51 3.73 -6.29
N VAL A 149 12.42 3.54 -7.25
CA VAL A 149 12.60 4.43 -8.42
C VAL A 149 11.32 4.49 -9.27
N ASN A 150 10.75 3.33 -9.64
CA ASN A 150 9.53 3.27 -10.44
C ASN A 150 8.42 4.09 -9.79
N PHE A 151 8.10 3.83 -8.53
CA PHE A 151 7.07 4.61 -7.83
C PHE A 151 7.47 6.08 -7.64
N GLY A 152 8.73 6.37 -7.34
CA GLY A 152 9.21 7.74 -7.17
C GLY A 152 9.05 8.58 -8.44
N LEU A 153 9.49 8.06 -9.58
CA LEU A 153 9.42 8.76 -10.87
C LEU A 153 7.97 9.02 -11.32
N ILE A 154 7.04 8.07 -11.11
CA ILE A 154 5.59 8.30 -11.41
C ILE A 154 5.08 9.56 -10.69
N TYR A 155 5.57 9.79 -9.48
CA TYR A 155 5.08 10.84 -8.59
C TYR A 155 5.97 12.07 -8.56
N GLY A 156 6.86 12.24 -9.56
CA GLY A 156 7.67 13.45 -9.71
C GLY A 156 8.80 13.57 -8.68
N MET A 157 9.29 12.45 -8.15
CA MET A 157 10.48 12.43 -7.29
C MET A 157 11.68 13.03 -8.04
N SER A 158 12.28 14.07 -7.45
CA SER A 158 13.45 14.73 -8.02
C SER A 158 14.71 13.87 -7.83
N ALA A 159 15.79 14.21 -8.54
CA ALA A 159 17.09 13.54 -8.40
C ALA A 159 17.57 13.45 -6.93
N PHE A 160 17.19 14.41 -6.08
CA PHE A 160 17.49 14.40 -4.65
C PHE A 160 16.73 13.31 -3.88
N GLY A 161 15.52 12.95 -4.29
CA GLY A 161 14.77 11.85 -3.69
C GLY A 161 15.22 10.47 -4.17
N LEU A 162 16.02 10.42 -5.23
CA LEU A 162 16.60 9.21 -5.82
C LEU A 162 18.03 8.90 -5.33
N ALA A 163 18.74 9.91 -4.82
CA ALA A 163 20.10 9.81 -4.27
C ALA A 163 20.10 9.28 -2.83
#